data_AF-A0A7W8B5Z3-F1
#
_entry.id   AF-A0A7W8B5Z3-F1
#
_cell.length_a   1.000
_cell.length_b   1.000
_cell.length_c   1.000
_cell.angle_alpha   90.00
_cell.angle_beta   90.00
_cell.angle_gamma   90.00
#
_symmetry.space_group_name_H-M   'P 1'
#
loop_
_entity.id
_entity.type
_entity.pdbx_description
1 polymer ?
#
loop_
_entity_poly.entity_id
_entity_poly.type
_entity_poly.pdbx_seq_one_letter_code
_entity_poly.pdbx_strand_id
1 'polypeptide(L)' 'MLRVKEVAAALGVHPATVYRLIKDGELEAVRSGRPRKQGTKARGGAIRIPPEALEAHLSRAAIATGM' A
#
# COMPACT_ATOMS: atom_id res chain seq x y z
N MET A 1 2.78 -10.18 -4.91
CA MET A 1 2.66 -9.18 -3.83
C MET A 1 3.80 -8.19 -3.92
N LEU A 2 3.46 -6.92 -4.13
CA LEU A 2 4.37 -5.81 -4.30
C LEU A 2 4.77 -5.21 -2.94
N ARG A 3 5.98 -4.67 -2.86
CA ARG A 3 6.41 -3.83 -1.73
C ARG A 3 5.95 -2.40 -1.93
N VAL A 4 5.87 -1.65 -0.82
CA VAL A 4 5.54 -0.21 -0.83
C VAL A 4 6.40 0.58 -1.82
N LYS A 5 7.71 0.28 -1.91
CA LYS A 5 8.62 0.95 -2.85
C LYS A 5 8.28 0.68 -4.32
N GLU A 6 7.87 -0.54 -4.66
CA GLU A 6 7.51 -0.92 -6.02
C GLU A 6 6.20 -0.25 -6.43
N VAL A 7 5.23 -0.22 -5.52
CA VAL A 7 3.96 0.50 -5.74
C VAL A 7 4.18 2.01 -5.86
N ALA A 8 5.06 2.57 -5.03
CA ALA A 8 5.44 3.98 -5.12
C ALA A 8 6.05 4.32 -6.49
N ALA A 9 6.94 3.46 -7.00
CA ALA A 9 7.54 3.62 -8.32
C ALA A 9 6.50 3.49 -9.45
N ALA A 10 5.59 2.52 -9.37
CA ALA A 10 4.52 2.32 -10.36
C ALA A 10 3.53 3.50 -10.41
N LEU A 11 3.22 4.08 -9.25
CA LEU A 11 2.36 5.27 -9.13
C LEU A 11 3.10 6.59 -9.39
N GLY A 12 4.43 6.57 -9.49
CA GLY A 12 5.24 7.79 -9.59
C GLY A 12 5.18 8.70 -8.36
N VAL A 13 4.85 8.16 -7.18
CA VAL A 13 4.68 8.92 -5.93
C VAL A 13 5.76 8.58 -4.90
N HIS A 14 5.91 9.43 -3.88
CA HIS A 14 6.77 9.13 -2.75
C HIS A 14 6.18 7.97 -1.90
N PRO A 15 6.98 7.06 -1.32
CA PRO A 15 6.50 5.96 -0.47
C PRO A 15 5.61 6.42 0.70
N ALA A 16 5.83 7.64 1.21
CA ALA A 16 4.97 8.23 2.24
C ALA A 16 3.51 8.36 1.78
N THR A 17 3.28 8.71 0.51
CA THR A 17 1.94 8.78 -0.08
C THR A 17 1.30 7.39 -0.09
N VAL A 18 2.06 6.34 -0.43
CA VAL A 18 1.54 4.97 -0.40
C VAL A 18 1.13 4.56 1.02
N TYR A 19 1.95 4.87 2.03
CA TYR A 19 1.56 4.63 3.43
C TYR A 19 0.29 5.40 3.84
N ARG A 20 0.13 6.62 3.34
CA ARG A 20 -1.07 7.44 3.56
C ARG A 20 -2.30 6.81 2.90
N LEU A 21 -2.22 6.41 1.63
CA LEU A 21 -3.32 5.73 0.93
C LEU A 21 -3.78 4.46 1.65
N ILE A 22 -2.82 3.67 2.17
CA ILE A 22 -3.14 2.47 2.97
C ILE A 22 -3.83 2.84 4.27
N LYS A 23 -3.37 3.92 4.93
CA LYS A 23 -3.98 4.41 6.18
C LYS A 23 -5.40 4.94 5.95
N ASP A 24 -5.62 5.61 4.82
CA ASP A 24 -6.90 6.21 4.45
C ASP A 24 -7.87 5.17 3.85
N GLY A 25 -7.43 3.92 3.65
CA GLY A 25 -8.23 2.82 3.12
C GLY A 25 -8.39 2.86 1.60
N GLU A 26 -7.67 3.73 0.90
CA GLU A 26 -7.72 3.88 -0.55
C GLU A 26 -6.86 2.87 -1.31
N LEU A 27 -5.97 2.16 -0.59
CA LEU A 27 -5.13 1.12 -1.14
C LEU A 27 -5.10 -0.08 -0.18
N GLU A 28 -5.55 -1.24 -0.67
CA GLU A 28 -5.55 -2.46 0.12
C GLU A 28 -4.13 -2.98 0.33
N ALA A 29 -3.79 -3.31 1.57
CA ALA A 29 -2.48 -3.85 1.91
C ALA A 29 -2.55 -4.92 2.99
N VAL A 30 -1.82 -6.00 2.76
CA VAL A 30 -1.68 -7.13 3.68
C VAL A 30 -0.39 -6.97 4.47
N ARG A 31 -0.47 -7.11 5.79
CA ARG A 31 0.73 -7.19 6.64
C ARG A 31 1.21 -8.63 6.71
N SER A 32 2.35 -8.91 6.09
CA SER A 32 3.02 -10.20 6.14
C SER A 32 4.05 -10.22 7.28
N GLY A 33 3.72 -10.91 8.37
CA GLY A 33 4.60 -11.14 9.51
C GLY A 33 3.83 -11.26 10.82
N ARG A 34 4.54 -11.50 11.93
CA ARG A 34 3.85 -11.61 13.23
C ARG A 34 3.17 -10.28 13.58
N PRO A 35 1.92 -10.32 14.07
CA PRO A 35 1.30 -9.15 14.65
C PRO A 35 2.20 -8.65 15.78
N ARG A 36 2.36 -7.33 15.88
CA ARG A 36 3.20 -6.73 16.92
C ARG A 36 2.59 -7.09 18.26
N LYS A 37 3.28 -7.92 19.06
CA LYS A 37 2.88 -8.16 20.45
C LYS A 37 3.09 -6.85 21.22
N GLN A 38 2.02 -6.31 21.77
CA GLN A 38 2.07 -5.09 22.57
C GLN A 38 3.13 -5.26 23.67
N GLY A 39 4.03 -4.27 23.83
CA GLY A 39 5.17 -4.35 24.75
C GLY A 39 6.50 -4.84 24.16
N THR A 40 6.55 -5.27 22.89
CA THR A 40 7.81 -5.70 22.25
C THR A 40 8.37 -4.65 21.27
N LYS A 41 9.71 -4.52 21.23
CA LYS A 41 10.47 -3.72 20.25
C LYS A 41 10.51 -4.36 18.85
N ALA A 42 9.87 -5.50 18.64
CA ALA A 42 9.82 -6.17 17.35
C ALA A 42 9.13 -5.26 16.32
N ARG A 43 9.81 -5.04 15.19
CA ARG A 43 9.17 -4.39 14.03
C ARG A 43 8.03 -5.31 13.58
N GLY A 44 6.83 -4.74 13.41
CA GLY A 44 5.67 -5.49 12.93
C GLY A 44 5.90 -6.10 11.54
N GLY A 45 5.00 -6.97 11.11
CA GLY A 45 5.05 -7.57 9.77
C GLY A 45 5.23 -6.56 8.64
N ALA A 46 5.92 -6.99 7.59
CA ALA A 46 6.19 -6.18 6.41
C ALA A 46 4.90 -5.96 5.61
N ILE A 47 4.69 -4.74 5.12
CA ILE A 47 3.54 -4.43 4.26
C ILE A 47 3.77 -5.04 2.86
N ARG A 48 2.72 -5.68 2.35
CA ARG A 48 2.63 -6.28 1.02
C ARG A 48 1.34 -5.81 0.39
N ILE A 49 1.45 -5.25 -0.81
CA ILE A 49 0.32 -4.73 -1.56
C ILE A 49 0.02 -5.76 -2.65
N PRO A 50 -1.21 -6.26 -2.76
CA PRO A 50 -1.58 -7.12 -3.87
C PRO A 50 -1.51 -6.34 -5.20
N PRO A 51 -1.02 -6.94 -6.30
CA PRO A 51 -1.05 -6.28 -7.60
C PRO A 51 -2.47 -5.88 -8.02
N GLU A 52 -3.49 -6.68 -7.69
CA GLU A 52 -4.89 -6.38 -7.94
C GLU A 52 -5.37 -5.09 -7.24
N ALA A 53 -4.85 -4.79 -6.04
CA ALA A 53 -5.19 -3.56 -5.32
C ALA A 53 -4.59 -2.32 -6.01
N LEU A 54 -3.40 -2.46 -6.59
CA LEU A 54 -2.77 -1.41 -7.37
C LEU A 54 -3.55 -1.13 -8.66
N GLU A 55 -3.91 -2.18 -9.40
CA GLU A 55 -4.73 -2.07 -10.62
C GLU A 55 -6.10 -1.45 -10.33
N ALA A 56 -6.77 -1.87 -9.26
CA ALA A 56 -8.04 -1.29 -8.84
C ALA A 56 -7.91 0.21 -8.50
N HIS A 57 -6.83 0.60 -7.83
CA HIS A 57 -6.55 2.00 -7.52
C HIS A 57 -6.29 2.83 -8.79
N LEU A 58 -5.48 2.31 -9.71
CA LEU A 58 -5.21 2.95 -11.00
C LEU A 58 -6.48 3.10 -11.84
N SER A 59 -7.32 2.06 -11.90
CA SER A 59 -8.60 2.10 -12.60
C SER A 59 -9.54 3.17 -12.01
N ARG A 60 -9.64 3.25 -10.68
CA ARG A 60 -10.43 4.28 -9.99
C ARG A 60 -9.89 5.69 -10.24
N ALA A 61 -8.58 5.87 -10.24
CA ALA A 61 -7.93 7.15 -10.53
C ALA A 61 -8.07 7.57 -12.00
N ALA A 62 -8.00 6.61 -12.94
CA ALA A 62 -8.19 6.86 -14.36
C ALA A 62 -9.63 7.34 -14.66
N ILE A 63 -10.63 6.75 -14.01
CA ILE A 63 -12.04 7.21 -14.13
C ILE A 63 -12.20 8.63 -13.58
N ALA A 64 -11.47 9.00 -12.53
CA ALA A 64 -11.50 10.35 -11.97
C ALA A 64 -10.77 11.40 -12.82
N THR A 65 -9.85 10.97 -13.70
CA THR A 65 -9.03 11.86 -14.56
C THR A 65 -9.52 11.87 -16.02
N GLY A 66 -10.62 11.17 -16.31
CA GLY A 66 -11.28 11.20 -17.62
C GLY A 66 -11.87 12.58 -17.92
N MET A 67 -11.05 13.44 -18.52
CA MET A 67 -11.41 14.69 -19.17
C MET A 67 -11.01 14.59 -20.64
#